data_AF-A0A7V6KTG7-F1
#
_entry.id   AF-A0A7V6KTG7-F1
#
_cell.length_a   1.000
_cell.length_b   1.000
_cell.length_c   1.000
_cell.angle_alpha   90.00
_cell.angle_beta   90.00
_cell.angle_gamma   90.00
#
_symmetry.space_group_name_H-M   'P 1'
#
loop_
_entity.id
_entity.type
_entity.pdbx_description
1 polymer ?
#
loop_
_entity_poly.entity_id
_entity_poly.type
_entity_poly.pdbx_seq_one_letter_code
_entity_poly.pdbx_strand_id
1 'polypeptide(L)'
;IAGILRSVRFGASSSHGKANMMCYNFMEQHGAFTRNAEGQYVIDFEKALQSMNDWANTIITTQGDGNYEFAKSFREKNGTIQPALQQDLDKINQAGIPRDIRFKQGLEQLGL
;
A
#
# COMPACT_ATOMS: atom_id res chain seq x y z
N ILE A 1 1.76 7.56 -1.51
CA ILE A 1 2.40 6.41 -2.21
C ILE A 1 3.58 5.82 -1.45
N ALA A 2 4.64 6.57 -1.12
CA ALA A 2 5.81 6.01 -0.42
C ALA A 2 5.47 5.25 0.89
N GLY A 3 4.52 5.78 1.69
CA GLY A 3 4.02 5.08 2.89
C GLY A 3 3.34 3.74 2.61
N ILE A 4 2.66 3.59 1.46
CA ILE A 4 2.05 2.33 1.03
C ILE A 4 3.16 1.31 0.72
N LEU A 5 4.22 1.70 0.00
CA LEU A 5 5.37 0.85 -0.28
C LEU A 5 6.04 0.35 1.00
N ARG A 6 6.15 1.20 2.02
CA ARG A 6 6.64 0.76 3.34
C ARG A 6 5.70 -0.29 3.96
N SER A 7 4.40 -0.03 3.97
CA SER A 7 3.40 -0.91 4.60
C SER A 7 3.30 -2.30 3.94
N VAL A 8 3.43 -2.39 2.62
CA VAL A 8 3.32 -3.69 1.91
C VAL A 8 4.52 -4.61 2.19
N ARG A 9 5.66 -4.06 2.63
CA ARG A 9 6.85 -4.84 3.02
C ARG A 9 6.68 -5.64 4.31
N PHE A 10 5.63 -5.36 5.09
CA PHE A 10 5.22 -6.22 6.22
C PHE A 10 4.48 -7.49 5.75
N GLY A 11 4.13 -7.57 4.47
CA GLY A 11 3.53 -8.74 3.83
C GLY A 11 2.06 -8.52 3.44
N ALA A 12 1.75 -8.86 2.19
CA ALA A 12 0.39 -8.82 1.63
C ALA A 12 -0.56 -9.90 2.20
N SER A 13 -0.09 -10.77 3.10
CA SER A 13 -0.94 -11.71 3.83
C SER A 13 -1.67 -11.05 5.01
N SER A 14 -1.13 -9.95 5.56
CA SER A 14 -1.76 -9.21 6.66
C SER A 14 -2.97 -8.40 6.19
N SER A 15 -3.94 -8.15 7.08
CA SER A 15 -5.11 -7.30 6.79
C SER A 15 -4.68 -5.90 6.33
N HIS A 16 -3.70 -5.31 7.02
CA HIS A 16 -3.11 -4.02 6.66
C HIS A 16 -2.40 -4.05 5.31
N GLY A 17 -1.64 -5.11 5.02
CA GLY A 17 -0.98 -5.30 3.73
C GLY A 17 -1.98 -5.40 2.58
N LYS A 18 -3.04 -6.19 2.73
CA LYS A 18 -4.13 -6.30 1.74
C LYS A 18 -4.85 -4.98 1.52
N ALA A 19 -5.15 -4.24 2.59
CA ALA A 19 -5.80 -2.94 2.50
C ALA A 19 -4.93 -1.93 1.73
N ASN A 20 -3.62 -1.89 2.04
CA ASN A 20 -2.66 -1.06 1.32
C ASN A 20 -2.53 -1.49 -0.15
N MET A 21 -2.62 -2.79 -0.45
CA MET A 21 -2.60 -3.26 -1.83
C MET A 21 -3.83 -2.85 -2.63
N MET A 22 -5.02 -2.97 -2.04
CA MET A 22 -6.25 -2.48 -2.67
C MET A 22 -6.16 -0.98 -2.97
N CYS A 23 -5.68 -0.18 -2.01
CA CYS A 23 -5.46 1.25 -2.20
C CYS A 23 -4.43 1.52 -3.31
N TYR A 24 -3.28 0.85 -3.29
CA TYR A 24 -2.24 1.00 -4.32
C TYR A 24 -2.80 0.72 -5.72
N ASN A 25 -3.44 -0.45 -5.90
CA ASN A 25 -3.93 -0.91 -7.19
C ASN A 25 -5.07 -0.03 -7.70
N PHE A 26 -5.95 0.46 -6.81
CA PHE A 26 -7.00 1.40 -7.18
C PHE A 26 -6.40 2.71 -7.70
N MET A 27 -5.44 3.28 -6.97
CA MET A 27 -4.76 4.52 -7.35
C MET A 27 -3.97 4.37 -8.67
N GLU A 28 -3.32 3.23 -8.89
CA GLU A 28 -2.62 2.93 -10.14
C GLU A 28 -3.60 2.85 -11.32
N GLN A 29 -4.72 2.15 -11.15
CA GLN A 29 -5.77 2.01 -12.19
C GLN A 29 -6.43 3.35 -12.56
N HIS A 30 -6.54 4.28 -11.61
CA HIS A 30 -7.12 5.60 -11.83
C HIS A 30 -6.08 6.65 -12.25
N GLY A 31 -4.81 6.25 -12.43
CA GLY A 31 -3.75 7.14 -12.90
C GLY A 31 -3.35 8.22 -11.89
N ALA A 32 -3.61 8.01 -10.59
CA ALA A 32 -3.16 8.90 -9.51
C ALA A 32 -1.62 9.04 -9.48
N PHE A 33 -0.91 8.04 -10.00
CA PHE A 33 0.52 8.10 -10.20
C PHE A 33 0.95 7.28 -11.42
N THR A 34 2.13 7.59 -11.92
CA THR A 34 2.84 6.86 -12.97
C THR A 34 4.30 6.62 -12.56
N ARG A 35 5.09 5.99 -13.44
CA ARG A 35 6.54 5.88 -13.31
C ARG A 35 7.20 6.69 -14.43
N ASN A 36 8.21 7.50 -14.11
CA ASN A 36 9.04 8.16 -15.14
C ASN A 36 10.08 7.19 -15.73
N ALA A 37 10.91 7.68 -16.66
CA ALA A 37 11.94 6.89 -17.33
C ALA A 37 12.99 6.34 -16.34
N GLU A 38 13.22 7.03 -15.22
CA GLU A 38 14.11 6.63 -14.13
C GLU A 38 13.46 5.61 -13.17
N GLY A 39 12.19 5.26 -13.40
CA GLY A 39 11.43 4.34 -12.56
C GLY A 39 10.94 4.94 -11.24
N GLN A 40 11.00 6.27 -11.10
CA GLN A 40 10.47 6.98 -9.93
C GLN A 40 8.97 7.21 -10.08
N TYR A 41 8.27 7.19 -8.96
CA TYR A 41 6.85 7.50 -8.90
C TYR A 41 6.60 9.00 -9.13
N VAL A 42 5.73 9.30 -10.09
CA VAL A 42 5.26 10.67 -10.39
C VAL A 42 3.78 10.75 -10.05
N ILE A 43 3.39 11.72 -9.23
CA ILE A 43 1.99 11.89 -8.80
C ILE A 43 1.28 12.86 -9.74
N ASP A 44 0.12 12.46 -10.24
CA ASP A 44 -0.84 13.36 -10.85
C ASP A 44 -1.76 13.86 -9.73
N PHE A 45 -1.55 15.10 -9.24
CA PHE A 45 -2.21 15.58 -8.03
C PHE A 45 -3.73 15.71 -8.18
N GLU A 46 -4.22 16.05 -9.37
CA GLU A 46 -5.64 16.14 -9.65
C GLU A 46 -6.28 14.75 -9.61
N LYS A 47 -5.70 13.80 -10.35
CA LYS A 47 -6.20 12.41 -10.35
C LYS A 47 -6.01 11.74 -9.00
N ALA A 48 -4.96 12.08 -8.25
CA ALA A 48 -4.75 11.54 -6.91
C ALA A 48 -5.84 11.98 -5.94
N LEU A 49 -6.23 13.26 -5.96
CA LEU A 49 -7.34 13.75 -5.15
C LEU A 49 -8.65 13.07 -5.55
N GLN A 50 -8.92 12.96 -6.86
CA GLN A 50 -10.12 12.27 -7.33
C GLN A 50 -10.14 10.80 -6.93
N SER A 51 -9.05 10.08 -7.17
CA SER A 51 -8.90 8.66 -6.80
C SER A 51 -9.06 8.44 -5.31
N MET A 52 -8.59 9.37 -4.47
CA MET A 52 -8.81 9.31 -3.02
C MET A 52 -10.30 9.41 -2.65
N ASN A 53 -11.02 10.35 -3.25
CA ASN A 53 -12.46 10.51 -3.02
C ASN A 53 -13.24 9.29 -3.50
N ASP A 54 -12.92 8.78 -4.70
CA ASP A 54 -13.58 7.62 -5.29
C ASP A 54 -13.30 6.35 -4.49
N TRP A 55 -12.07 6.20 -3.98
CA TRP A 55 -11.69 5.08 -3.13
C TRP A 55 -12.42 5.11 -1.78
N ALA A 56 -12.46 6.29 -1.14
CA ALA A 56 -13.20 6.48 0.11
C ALA A 56 -14.70 6.20 -0.08
N ASN A 57 -15.30 6.72 -1.15
CA ASN A 57 -16.71 6.47 -1.49
C ASN A 57 -16.99 4.98 -1.68
N THR A 58 -16.11 4.27 -2.39
CA THR A 58 -16.22 2.81 -2.59
C THR A 58 -16.22 2.07 -1.24
N ILE A 59 -15.27 2.38 -0.35
CA ILE A 59 -15.17 1.73 0.97
C ILE A 59 -16.42 2.03 1.81
N ILE A 60 -16.76 3.31 1.96
CA ILE A 60 -17.83 3.75 2.87
C ILE A 60 -19.18 3.22 2.40
N THR A 61 -19.47 3.28 1.09
CA THR A 61 -20.72 2.73 0.53
C THR A 61 -20.79 1.22 0.74
N THR A 62 -19.70 0.49 0.43
CA THR A 62 -19.65 -0.96 0.63
C THR A 62 -19.92 -1.35 2.08
N GLN A 63 -19.33 -0.62 3.02
CA GLN A 63 -19.51 -0.86 4.46
C GLN A 63 -20.91 -0.48 4.94
N GLY A 64 -21.45 0.65 4.47
CA GLY A 64 -22.79 1.11 4.81
C GLY A 64 -23.89 0.17 4.31
N ASP A 65 -23.72 -0.38 3.11
CA ASP A 65 -24.64 -1.35 2.51
C ASP A 65 -24.48 -2.76 3.10
N GLY A 66 -23.41 -3.02 3.87
CA GLY A 66 -23.07 -4.36 4.33
C GLY A 66 -22.77 -5.34 3.17
N ASN A 67 -22.29 -4.84 2.02
CA ASN A 67 -22.11 -5.63 0.80
C ASN A 67 -20.86 -6.53 0.89
N TYR A 68 -21.01 -7.65 1.58
CA TYR A 68 -19.94 -8.61 1.83
C TYR A 68 -19.37 -9.23 0.55
N GLU A 69 -20.23 -9.58 -0.42
CA GLU A 69 -19.80 -10.23 -1.67
C GLU A 69 -18.93 -9.29 -2.52
N PHE A 70 -19.30 -8.01 -2.60
CA PHE A 70 -18.45 -7.01 -3.23
C PHE A 70 -17.13 -6.85 -2.48
N ALA A 71 -17.16 -6.70 -1.16
CA ALA A 71 -15.94 -6.54 -0.36
C ALA A 71 -14.97 -7.73 -0.53
N LYS A 72 -15.50 -8.95 -0.55
CA LYS A 72 -14.72 -10.18 -0.73
C LYS A 72 -14.09 -10.25 -2.12
N SER A 73 -14.90 -10.08 -3.16
CA SER A 73 -14.43 -10.15 -4.56
C SER A 73 -13.44 -9.03 -4.89
N PHE A 74 -13.71 -7.81 -4.41
CA PHE A 74 -12.80 -6.67 -4.59
C PHE A 74 -11.46 -6.92 -3.92
N ARG A 75 -11.46 -7.46 -2.70
CA ARG A 75 -10.24 -7.83 -1.97
C ARG A 75 -9.45 -8.92 -2.67
N GLU A 76 -10.11 -9.94 -3.20
CA GLU A 76 -9.44 -11.04 -3.92
C GLU A 76 -8.79 -10.55 -5.22
N LYS A 77 -9.47 -9.65 -5.94
CA LYS A 77 -8.98 -9.09 -7.21
C LYS A 77 -7.88 -8.05 -7.01
N ASN A 78 -8.01 -7.18 -6.00
CA ASN A 78 -7.16 -5.98 -5.86
C ASN A 78 -6.22 -6.03 -4.65
N GLY A 79 -6.26 -7.07 -3.81
CA GLY A 79 -5.44 -7.18 -2.60
C GLY A 79 -4.06 -7.82 -2.79
N THR A 80 -3.62 -8.03 -4.04
CA THR A 80 -2.39 -8.74 -4.38
C THR A 80 -1.30 -7.80 -4.92
N ILE A 81 -0.04 -8.19 -4.72
CA ILE A 81 1.12 -7.48 -5.28
C ILE A 81 1.24 -7.82 -6.77
N GLN A 82 1.23 -6.79 -7.61
CA GLN A 82 1.43 -6.93 -9.05
C GLN A 82 2.93 -6.97 -9.42
N PRO A 83 3.31 -7.56 -10.58
CA PRO A 83 4.71 -7.76 -10.96
C PRO A 83 5.56 -6.47 -10.92
N ALA A 84 5.02 -5.34 -11.37
CA ALA A 84 5.74 -4.07 -11.37
C ALA A 84 6.10 -3.60 -9.95
N LEU A 85 5.14 -3.69 -9.00
CA LEU A 85 5.42 -3.36 -7.60
C LEU A 85 6.37 -4.39 -6.98
N GLN A 86 6.27 -5.67 -7.31
CA GLN A 86 7.20 -6.69 -6.80
C GLN A 86 8.66 -6.35 -7.17
N GLN A 87 8.92 -5.93 -8.40
CA GLN A 87 10.24 -5.49 -8.83
C GLN A 87 10.76 -4.30 -8.02
N ASP A 88 9.90 -3.33 -7.69
CA ASP A 88 10.27 -2.19 -6.88
C ASP A 88 10.57 -2.59 -5.42
N LEU A 89 9.82 -3.55 -4.87
CA LEU A 89 10.09 -4.11 -3.55
C LEU A 89 11.41 -4.91 -3.52
N ASP A 90 11.72 -5.62 -4.59
CA ASP A 90 12.97 -6.39 -4.71
C ASP A 90 14.19 -5.44 -4.75
N LYS A 91 14.12 -4.32 -5.49
CA LYS A 91 15.15 -3.28 -5.46
C LYS A 91 15.39 -2.73 -4.05
N ILE A 92 14.32 -2.44 -3.30
CA ILE A 92 14.41 -1.97 -1.92
C ILE A 92 15.10 -3.00 -1.01
N ASN A 93 14.75 -4.28 -1.17
CA ASN A 93 15.34 -5.36 -0.38
C ASN A 93 16.81 -5.60 -0.73
N GLN A 94 17.16 -5.57 -2.02
CA GLN A 94 18.55 -5.71 -2.50
C GLN A 94 19.44 -4.55 -2.03
N ALA A 95 18.89 -3.34 -1.93
CA ALA A 95 19.59 -2.18 -1.39
C ALA A 95 19.80 -2.24 0.14
N GLY A 96 19.32 -3.29 0.83
CA GLY A 96 19.49 -3.45 2.27
C GLY A 96 18.69 -2.45 3.12
N ILE A 97 17.67 -1.80 2.55
CA ILE A 97 16.88 -0.80 3.27
C ILE A 97 16.10 -1.51 4.39
N PRO A 98 16.19 -1.08 5.66
CA PRO A 98 15.44 -1.68 6.76
C PRO A 98 13.92 -1.67 6.53
N ARG A 99 13.22 -2.70 6.99
CA ARG A 99 11.74 -2.77 6.91
C ARG A 99 11.08 -1.91 7.97
N ASP A 100 11.62 -1.97 9.18
CA ASP A 100 11.11 -1.29 10.36
C ASP A 100 12.22 -1.12 11.39
N ILE A 101 11.89 -0.49 12.51
CA ILE A 101 12.81 -0.26 13.62
C ILE A 101 12.78 -1.40 14.64
N ARG A 102 13.85 -1.49 15.44
CA ARG A 102 13.89 -2.25 16.69
C ARG A 102 14.19 -1.26 17.80
N PHE A 103 13.21 -1.03 18.67
CA PHE A 103 13.43 -0.20 19.83
C PHE A 103 14.14 -1.02 20.91
N LYS A 104 15.34 -0.60 21.31
CA LYS A 104 16.11 -1.21 22.40
C LYS A 104 15.68 -0.53 23.71
N GLN A 105 15.05 -1.29 24.59
CA GLN A 105 14.49 -0.84 25.87
C GLN A 105 14.67 -1.92 26.92
N GLY A 106 14.69 -1.54 28.20
CA GLY A 106 14.87 -2.47 29.32
C GLY A 106 15.77 -1.86 30.42
N LEU A 107 15.87 -2.53 31.57
CA LEU A 107 16.71 -2.09 32.69
C LEU A 107 18.19 -2.03 32.28
N GLU A 108 18.62 -2.92 31.39
CA GLU A 108 19.97 -2.97 30.83
C GLU A 108 20.32 -1.73 29.98
N GLN A 109 19.31 -0.97 29.53
CA GLN A 109 19.54 0.32 28.86
C GLN A 109 19.70 1.47 29.85
N LEU A 110 19.38 1.28 31.13
CA LEU A 110 19.47 2.30 32.19
C LEU A 110 20.85 2.37 32.85
N GLY A 111 21.74 1.39 32.59
CA GLY A 111 23.06 1.33 33.21
C GLY A 111 23.04 1.09 34.72
N LEU A 112 21.97 0.43 35.22
CA LEU A 112 21.78 0.02 36.61
C LEU A 112 22.28 -1.41 36.87
#